data_AF-A0A844TYA4-F1
#
_entry.id   AF-A0A844TYA4-F1
#
_cell.length_a   1.000
_cell.length_b   1.000
_cell.length_c   1.000
_cell.angle_alpha   90.00
_cell.angle_beta   90.00
_cell.angle_gamma   90.00
#
_symmetry.space_group_name_H-M   'P 1'
#
loop_
_entity.id
_entity.type
_entity.pdbx_description
1 polymer ?
#
loop_
_entity_poly.entity_id
_entity_poly.type
_entity_poly.pdbx_seq_one_letter_code
_entity_poly.pdbx_strand_id
1 'polypeptide(L)' 'MKTLIKYRMLHGGEGEALMPGAITNLSDAKNQLAHKKSLPTPQQGSGHDIDAILNEGGIDPNSLELIQLSE' A
#
# COMPACT_ATOMS: atom_id res chain seq x y z
N MET A 1 2.90 17.87 4.74
CA MET A 1 3.40 16.53 5.15
C MET A 1 3.01 15.52 4.09
N LYS A 2 3.95 14.69 3.67
CA LYS A 2 3.78 13.62 2.69
C LYS A 2 4.18 12.30 3.34
N THR A 3 3.71 11.18 2.82
CA THR A 3 4.12 9.85 3.29
C THR A 3 4.71 9.10 2.12
N LEU A 4 5.96 8.65 2.24
CA LEU A 4 6.54 7.70 1.31
C LEU A 4 6.24 6.29 1.82
N ILE A 5 5.51 5.52 1.03
CA ILE A 5 5.24 4.12 1.28
C ILE A 5 6.26 3.32 0.48
N LYS A 6 7.19 2.64 1.15
CA LYS A 6 8.05 1.65 0.52
C LYS A 6 7.40 0.27 0.67
N TYR A 7 7.53 -0.58 -0.32
CA TYR A 7 7.00 -1.94 -0.29
C TYR A 7 7.89 -2.85 -1.13
N ARG A 8 7.96 -4.11 -0.75
CA ARG A 8 8.65 -5.13 -1.55
C ARG A 8 7.64 -5.82 -2.47
N MET A 9 8.07 -6.18 -3.66
CA MET A 9 7.29 -6.98 -4.60
C MET A 9 7.60 -8.46 -4.39
N LEU A 10 6.58 -9.31 -4.55
CA LEU A 10 6.70 -10.76 -4.43
C LEU A 10 7.70 -11.35 -5.44
N HIS A 11 7.85 -10.72 -6.60
CA HIS A 11 8.77 -11.13 -7.66
C HIS A 11 10.21 -10.65 -7.45
N GLY A 12 10.57 -10.15 -6.26
CA GLY A 12 11.94 -9.79 -5.91
C GLY A 12 12.36 -8.35 -6.27
N GLY A 13 11.39 -7.45 -6.51
CA GLY A 13 11.63 -6.02 -6.71
C GLY A 13 11.28 -5.19 -5.46
N GLU A 14 11.69 -3.93 -5.44
CA GLU A 14 11.26 -2.94 -4.44
C GLU A 14 10.45 -1.86 -5.16
N GLY A 15 9.41 -1.36 -4.51
CA GLY A 15 8.55 -0.33 -5.02
C GLY A 15 8.34 0.76 -3.98
N GLU A 16 8.15 1.98 -4.48
CA GLU A 16 7.95 3.14 -3.64
C GLU A 16 6.76 3.94 -4.16
N ALA A 17 5.93 4.44 -3.26
CA ALA A 17 4.78 5.26 -3.58
C ALA A 17 4.72 6.46 -2.66
N LEU A 18 4.94 7.64 -3.24
CA LEU A 18 4.68 8.90 -2.56
C LEU A 18 3.16 9.13 -2.47
N MET A 19 2.66 9.30 -1.27
CA MET A 19 1.28 9.65 -0.96
C MET A 19 1.17 11.07 -0.40
N PRO A 20 0.18 11.85 -0.85
CA PRO A 20 -0.11 13.14 -0.24
C PRO A 20 -0.72 12.93 1.15
N GLY A 21 -0.27 13.69 2.15
CA GLY A 21 -0.76 13.62 3.52
C GLY A 21 0.07 12.74 4.45
N ALA A 22 -0.33 12.72 5.72
CA ALA A 22 0.29 11.91 6.78
C ALA A 22 -0.52 10.63 6.99
N ILE A 23 -0.02 9.52 6.46
CA ILE A 23 -0.62 8.19 6.64
C ILE A 23 -0.02 7.54 7.88
N THR A 24 -0.80 7.51 8.96
CA THR A 24 -0.40 6.90 10.23
C THR A 24 -0.78 5.43 10.34
N ASN A 25 -1.68 4.94 9.48
CA ASN A 25 -2.20 3.58 9.52
C ASN A 25 -1.70 2.76 8.32
N LEU A 26 -1.14 1.58 8.60
CA LEU A 26 -0.75 0.60 7.58
C LEU A 26 -1.94 0.20 6.69
N SER A 27 -3.13 -0.01 7.27
CA SER A 27 -4.32 -0.36 6.47
C SER A 27 -4.73 0.75 5.49
N ASP A 28 -4.61 2.02 5.90
CA ASP A 28 -4.87 3.17 5.02
C ASP A 28 -3.81 3.27 3.92
N ALA A 29 -2.53 3.06 4.27
CA ALA A 29 -1.42 3.02 3.33
C ALA A 29 -1.60 1.93 2.26
N LYS A 30 -1.99 0.72 2.69
CA LYS A 30 -2.27 -0.41 1.80
C LYS A 30 -3.43 -0.10 0.85
N ASN A 31 -4.50 0.51 1.38
CA ASN A 31 -5.67 0.90 0.59
C ASN A 31 -5.31 1.97 -0.46
N GLN A 32 -4.61 3.02 -0.04
CA GLN A 32 -4.07 4.06 -0.92
C GLN A 32 -3.14 3.48 -1.99
N LEU A 33 -2.28 2.53 -1.63
CA LEU A 33 -1.37 1.87 -2.56
C LEU A 33 -2.13 1.03 -3.58
N ALA A 34 -3.10 0.24 -3.14
CA ALA A 34 -3.98 -0.55 -4.01
C ALA A 34 -4.74 0.36 -4.99
N HIS A 35 -5.36 1.44 -4.49
CA HIS A 35 -6.01 2.45 -5.33
C HIS A 35 -5.05 3.06 -6.36
N LYS A 36 -3.84 3.45 -5.94
CA LYS A 36 -2.84 4.08 -6.83
C LYS A 36 -2.33 3.14 -7.91
N LYS A 37 -2.25 1.85 -7.61
CA LYS A 37 -1.91 0.79 -8.58
C LYS A 37 -3.11 0.36 -9.43
N SER A 38 -4.27 0.96 -9.22
CA SER A 38 -5.53 0.57 -9.85
C SER A 38 -5.85 -0.91 -9.65
N LEU A 39 -5.42 -1.48 -8.51
CA LEU A 39 -5.77 -2.83 -8.12
C LEU A 39 -7.23 -2.87 -7.69
N PRO A 40 -7.93 -3.99 -7.90
CA PRO A 40 -9.31 -4.13 -7.47
C PRO A 40 -9.38 -3.92 -5.96
N THR A 41 -10.08 -2.88 -5.52
CA THR A 41 -10.26 -2.62 -4.09
C THR A 41 -11.27 -3.60 -3.54
N PRO A 42 -11.16 -3.99 -2.26
CA PRO A 42 -12.07 -4.97 -1.72
C PRO A 42 -13.46 -4.34 -1.72
N GLN A 43 -14.41 -4.96 -2.44
CA GLN A 43 -15.79 -4.51 -2.42
C GLN A 43 -16.27 -4.52 -0.97
N GLN A 44 -16.67 -3.35 -0.46
CA GLN A 44 -17.17 -3.20 0.90
C GLN A 44 -18.24 -4.28 1.18
N GLY A 45 -17.93 -5.18 2.12
CA GLY A 45 -18.82 -6.27 2.51
C GLY A 45 -18.31 -7.67 2.17
N SER A 46 -17.33 -7.79 1.27
CA SER A 46 -16.51 -9.00 1.19
C SER A 46 -15.33 -8.81 2.13
N GLY A 47 -15.05 -9.75 3.01
CA GLY A 47 -13.83 -9.79 3.82
C GLY A 47 -12.58 -10.03 2.95
N HIS A 48 -12.47 -9.37 1.79
CA HIS A 48 -11.28 -9.37 0.97
C HIS A 48 -10.23 -8.57 1.71
N ASP A 49 -9.26 -9.29 2.28
CA ASP A 49 -8.08 -8.70 2.87
C ASP A 49 -7.37 -7.85 1.81
N ILE A 50 -7.15 -6.59 2.14
CA ILE A 50 -6.36 -5.67 1.31
C ILE A 50 -4.95 -6.24 1.06
N ASP A 51 -4.47 -7.08 1.99
CA ASP A 51 -3.27 -7.90 1.86
C ASP A 51 -3.33 -8.85 0.65
N ALA A 52 -4.46 -9.52 0.41
CA ALA A 52 -4.64 -10.39 -0.76
C ALA A 52 -4.58 -9.59 -2.06
N ILE A 53 -5.21 -8.42 -2.09
CA ILE A 53 -5.21 -7.53 -3.27
C ILE A 53 -3.80 -7.02 -3.59
N LEU A 54 -3.05 -6.65 -2.56
CA LEU A 54 -1.65 -6.26 -2.73
C LEU A 54 -0.83 -7.46 -3.24
N ASN A 55 -1.02 -8.65 -2.68
CA ASN A 55 -0.37 -9.87 -3.17
C ASN A 55 -0.71 -10.14 -4.65
N GLU A 56 -1.97 -10.00 -5.05
CA GLU A 56 -2.40 -10.14 -6.45
C GLU A 56 -1.76 -9.09 -7.36
N GLY A 57 -1.55 -7.88 -6.85
CA GLY A 57 -0.75 -6.83 -7.50
C GLY A 57 0.76 -7.06 -7.49
N GLY A 58 1.21 -8.21 -6.96
CA GLY A 58 2.62 -8.57 -6.84
C GLY A 58 3.35 -7.83 -5.71
N ILE A 59 2.64 -7.27 -4.74
CA ILE A 59 3.16 -6.49 -3.61
C ILE A 59 3.05 -7.32 -2.32
N ASP A 60 4.15 -7.41 -1.57
CA ASP A 60 4.15 -8.02 -0.26
C ASP A 60 3.58 -7.03 0.78
N PRO A 61 2.47 -7.38 1.45
CA PRO A 61 1.78 -6.46 2.34
C PRO A 61 2.34 -6.48 3.78
N ASN A 62 3.33 -7.33 4.08
CA ASN A 62 4.04 -7.34 5.35
C ASN A 62 5.34 -6.52 5.27
N SER A 63 5.84 -6.28 4.06
CA SER A 63 7.05 -5.51 3.78
C SER A 63 6.78 -4.02 3.53
N LEU A 64 5.60 -3.50 3.85
CA LEU A 64 5.33 -2.07 3.73
C LEU A 64 6.00 -1.28 4.85
N GLU A 65 6.71 -0.22 4.47
CA GLU A 65 7.33 0.72 5.38
C GLU A 65 6.75 2.12 5.13
N LEU A 66 6.29 2.77 6.19
CA LEU A 66 5.69 4.11 6.14
C LEU A 66 6.70 5.15 6.62
N ILE A 67 7.15 6.00 5.70
CA ILE A 67 8.10 7.06 5.99
C ILE A 67 7.36 8.40 5.92
N GLN A 68 7.18 9.03 7.07
CA GLN A 68 6.63 10.38 7.15
C GLN A 68 7.68 11.38 6.67
N LEU A 69 7.37 12.10 5.59
CA LEU A 69 8.15 13.20 5.06
C LEU A 69 7.51 14.51 5.52
N SER A 70 8.10 15.10 6.55
CA SER A 70 7.83 16.46 6.98
C SER A 70 8.73 17.41 6.17
N GLU A 71 8.15 18.46 5.59
CA GLU A 71 8.91 19.61 5.04
C GLU A 71 9.00 20.68 6.13
#